data_AF-B3PMD9-F1
#
_entry.id   AF-B3PMD9-F1
#
_cell.length_a   1.000
_cell.length_b   1.000
_cell.length_c   1.000
_cell.angle_alpha   90.00
_cell.angle_beta   90.00
_cell.angle_gamma   90.00
#
_symmetry.space_group_name_H-M   'P 1'
#
loop_
_entity.id
_entity.type
_entity.pdbx_description
1 polymer ?
#
loop_
_entity_poly.entity_id
_entity_poly.type
_entity_poly.pdbx_seq_one_letter_code
_entity_poly.pdbx_strand_id
1 'polypeptide(L)'
;MKKTSRVKTVSRALIWSIVGLGIIGSVSGAIYFVIKNSKPQSKDYYSPEQFQKEAQNVSLKANLETSQDAQTILSSFLKGKAEVLIYSALRDTQEKSNSEFDPHKFISRHITNSFTFQQVKNFTIEYTNLRPVKDSSYKLIVEYTIKLNYNNASGRHESEKIKGTNQSLYYYHGEKTVDFLNQESDLENNILFKENIQKGLPDLLKILRRHLEKDSSKENVREDSQEANNDAEKWFNSEEFRAAVFKWFKEIFEKSDAYPLAFREKNQINGAKKFDLVSYKENDNPYVQWNPKKGLNVLTIDYQFQSLSDPNIKSTPFKWIYNVDGI
;
A
#
# COMPACT_ATOMS: atom_id res chain seq x y z
N MET A 1 75.56 39.39 -4.96
CA MET A 1 75.08 38.03 -5.26
C MET A 1 73.81 37.72 -4.46
N LYS A 2 72.63 37.66 -5.07
CA LYS A 2 71.45 37.05 -4.43
C LYS A 2 71.42 35.57 -4.82
N LYS A 3 71.85 34.68 -3.92
CA LYS A 3 71.60 33.23 -4.04
C LYS A 3 70.09 33.01 -3.92
N THR A 4 69.37 33.04 -5.03
CA THR A 4 68.03 32.44 -5.08
C THR A 4 68.23 30.95 -4.81
N SER A 5 67.70 30.47 -3.67
CA SER A 5 67.92 29.09 -3.26
C SER A 5 67.33 28.17 -4.33
N ARG A 6 68.14 27.22 -4.82
CA ARG A 6 67.74 26.21 -5.83
C ARG A 6 66.41 25.53 -5.48
N VAL A 7 66.10 25.44 -4.19
CA VAL A 7 64.84 24.93 -3.63
C VAL A 7 63.61 25.69 -4.12
N LYS A 8 63.66 27.04 -4.22
CA LYS A 8 62.52 27.85 -4.70
C LYS A 8 62.26 27.72 -6.20
N THR A 9 63.30 27.42 -6.99
CA THR A 9 63.16 27.22 -8.44
C THR A 9 62.60 25.83 -8.76
N VAL A 10 63.05 24.80 -8.03
CA VAL A 10 62.55 23.43 -8.18
C VAL A 10 61.11 23.30 -7.68
N SER A 11 60.74 23.95 -6.57
CA SER A 11 59.36 23.91 -6.08
C SER A 11 58.38 24.59 -7.03
N ARG A 12 58.77 25.71 -7.66
CA ARG A 12 57.95 26.36 -8.70
C ARG A 12 57.77 25.47 -9.92
N ALA A 13 58.81 24.80 -10.40
CA ALA A 13 58.70 23.89 -11.54
C ALA A 13 57.80 22.68 -11.26
N LEU A 14 57.88 22.12 -10.04
CA LEU A 14 57.00 21.03 -9.60
C LEU A 14 55.54 21.47 -9.49
N ILE A 15 55.27 22.66 -8.93
CA ILE A 15 53.91 23.20 -8.81
C ILE A 15 53.30 23.42 -10.22
N TRP A 16 54.04 24.01 -11.15
CA TRP A 16 53.55 24.20 -12.52
C TRP A 16 53.30 22.88 -13.26
N SER A 17 54.10 21.85 -12.99
CA SER A 17 53.91 20.52 -13.58
C SER A 17 52.68 19.80 -13.00
N ILE A 18 52.47 19.88 -11.68
CA ILE A 18 51.33 19.28 -11.00
C ILE A 18 50.03 19.99 -11.41
N VAL A 19 50.03 21.32 -11.49
CA VAL A 19 48.87 22.10 -11.94
C VAL A 19 48.55 21.81 -13.41
N GLY A 20 49.56 21.73 -14.28
CA GLY A 20 49.39 21.37 -15.69
C GLY A 20 48.79 19.97 -15.88
N LEU A 21 49.31 18.97 -15.16
CA LEU A 21 48.77 17.60 -15.18
C LEU A 21 47.35 17.52 -14.60
N GLY A 22 47.05 18.31 -13.56
CA GLY A 22 45.71 18.40 -12.99
C GLY A 22 44.68 19.00 -13.96
N ILE A 23 45.06 20.04 -14.71
CA ILE A 23 44.19 20.66 -15.74
C ILE A 23 44.00 19.70 -16.92
N ILE A 24 45.06 19.03 -17.40
CA ILE A 24 44.94 18.06 -18.50
C ILE A 24 44.10 16.86 -18.06
N GLY A 25 44.27 16.38 -16.83
CA GLY A 25 43.45 15.30 -16.26
C GLY A 25 41.98 15.68 -16.12
N SER A 26 41.68 16.91 -15.67
CA SER A 26 40.28 17.37 -15.52
C SER A 26 39.62 17.61 -16.87
N VAL A 27 40.32 18.20 -17.84
CA VAL A 27 39.82 18.42 -19.21
C VAL A 27 39.63 17.07 -19.93
N SER A 28 40.57 16.14 -19.81
CA SER A 28 40.46 14.81 -20.41
C SER A 28 39.34 13.98 -19.78
N GLY A 29 39.17 14.06 -18.45
CA GLY A 29 38.05 13.45 -17.74
C GLY A 29 36.71 14.02 -18.20
N ALA A 30 36.59 15.34 -18.29
CA ALA A 30 35.38 16.01 -18.79
C ALA A 30 35.07 15.63 -20.24
N ILE A 31 36.06 15.62 -21.13
CA ILE A 31 35.92 15.20 -22.52
C ILE A 31 35.49 13.73 -22.60
N TYR A 32 36.09 12.84 -21.80
CA TYR A 32 35.68 11.43 -21.76
C TYR A 32 34.23 11.24 -21.31
N PHE A 33 33.79 11.97 -20.27
CA PHE A 33 32.39 11.92 -19.83
C PHE A 33 31.44 12.48 -20.87
N VAL A 34 31.79 13.60 -21.52
CA VAL A 34 31.00 14.16 -22.62
C VAL A 34 30.92 13.16 -23.77
N ILE A 35 32.03 12.57 -24.23
CA ILE A 35 32.05 11.60 -25.33
C ILE A 35 31.28 10.32 -24.96
N LYS A 36 31.44 9.80 -23.74
CA LYS A 36 30.73 8.61 -23.28
C LYS A 36 29.23 8.84 -23.17
N ASN A 37 28.80 10.00 -22.71
CA ASN A 37 27.38 10.37 -22.57
C ASN A 37 26.76 10.93 -23.86
N SER A 38 27.56 11.31 -24.85
CA SER A 38 27.09 11.78 -26.17
C SER A 38 27.05 10.69 -27.24
N LYS A 39 27.44 9.45 -26.92
CA LYS A 39 27.16 8.32 -27.82
C LYS A 39 25.65 8.22 -28.03
N PRO A 40 25.14 8.30 -29.27
CA PRO A 40 23.71 8.14 -29.52
C PRO A 40 23.30 6.76 -29.00
N GLN A 41 22.39 6.73 -28.04
CA GLN A 41 21.81 5.47 -27.58
C GLN A 41 21.16 4.80 -28.79
N SER A 42 21.59 3.58 -29.11
CA SER A 42 20.94 2.80 -30.15
C SER A 42 19.49 2.59 -29.74
N LYS A 43 18.55 3.06 -30.56
CA LYS A 43 17.13 2.83 -30.33
C LYS A 43 16.83 1.37 -30.60
N ASP A 44 16.12 0.73 -29.68
CA ASP A 44 15.65 -0.64 -29.90
C ASP A 44 14.57 -0.62 -31.00
N TYR A 45 14.64 -1.56 -31.94
CA TYR A 45 13.64 -1.66 -33.00
C TYR A 45 12.51 -2.59 -32.58
N TYR A 46 11.27 -2.14 -32.76
CA TYR A 46 10.06 -2.94 -32.54
C TYR A 46 9.27 -3.11 -33.85
N SER A 47 8.96 -4.35 -34.22
CA SER A 47 7.93 -4.59 -35.24
C SER A 47 6.53 -4.28 -34.67
N PRO A 48 5.54 -3.94 -35.53
CA PRO A 48 4.16 -3.77 -35.06
C PRO A 48 3.62 -5.00 -34.32
N GLU A 49 3.95 -6.22 -34.78
CA GLU A 49 3.50 -7.44 -34.11
C GLU A 49 4.15 -7.62 -32.73
N GLN A 50 5.45 -7.32 -32.61
CA GLN A 50 6.17 -7.36 -31.33
C GLN A 50 5.59 -6.37 -30.33
N PHE A 51 5.34 -5.13 -30.78
CA PHE A 51 4.72 -4.10 -29.96
C PHE A 51 3.35 -4.54 -29.45
N GLN A 52 2.47 -5.01 -30.33
CA GLN A 52 1.11 -5.44 -29.96
C GLN A 52 1.15 -6.61 -28.96
N LYS A 53 2.02 -7.59 -29.19
CA LYS A 53 2.19 -8.73 -28.29
C LYS A 53 2.64 -8.29 -26.89
N GLU A 54 3.60 -7.38 -26.79
CA GLU A 54 4.06 -6.90 -25.48
C GLU A 54 3.02 -6.01 -24.79
N ALA A 55 2.33 -5.14 -25.54
CA ALA A 55 1.30 -4.26 -25.00
C ALA A 55 0.09 -5.05 -24.43
N GLN A 56 -0.32 -6.13 -25.09
CA GLN A 56 -1.42 -6.99 -24.62
C GLN A 56 -1.11 -7.76 -23.33
N ASN A 57 0.17 -8.05 -23.09
CA ASN A 57 0.63 -8.84 -21.95
C ASN A 57 0.90 -8.00 -20.69
N VAL A 58 0.60 -6.70 -20.70
CA VAL A 58 0.68 -5.89 -19.49
C VAL A 58 -0.27 -6.43 -18.43
N SER A 59 0.24 -6.64 -17.22
CA SER A 59 -0.59 -6.89 -16.04
C SER A 59 -0.62 -5.63 -15.18
N LEU A 60 -1.78 -5.39 -14.58
CA LEU A 60 -2.01 -4.29 -13.65
C LEU A 60 -2.34 -4.89 -12.28
N LYS A 61 -1.83 -4.26 -11.22
CA LYS A 61 -2.10 -4.65 -9.84
C LYS A 61 -2.38 -3.40 -9.02
N ALA A 62 -3.30 -3.52 -8.05
CA ALA A 62 -3.49 -2.47 -7.06
C ALA A 62 -2.20 -2.27 -6.28
N ASN A 63 -1.87 -1.02 -5.99
CA ASN A 63 -0.80 -0.69 -5.06
C ASN A 63 -1.29 -1.02 -3.64
N LEU A 64 -0.69 -2.00 -2.99
CA LEU A 64 -1.10 -2.50 -1.67
C LEU A 64 -0.88 -1.47 -0.55
N GLU A 65 -0.10 -0.41 -0.80
CA GLU A 65 0.14 0.67 0.17
C GLU A 65 -1.03 1.65 0.29
N THR A 66 -2.06 1.56 -0.58
CA THR A 66 -3.21 2.47 -0.49
C THR A 66 -4.28 1.88 0.41
N SER A 67 -4.54 2.51 1.56
CA SER A 67 -5.57 2.13 2.55
C SER A 67 -7.02 2.33 2.07
N GLN A 68 -7.22 2.83 0.84
CA GLN A 68 -8.54 3.17 0.31
C GLN A 68 -9.14 2.00 -0.47
N ASP A 69 -10.43 1.73 -0.25
CA ASP A 69 -11.19 0.76 -1.01
C ASP A 69 -11.53 1.25 -2.44
N ALA A 70 -11.93 0.34 -3.32
CA ALA A 70 -12.26 0.64 -4.72
C ALA A 70 -13.36 1.69 -4.90
N GLN A 71 -14.40 1.71 -4.05
CA GLN A 71 -15.49 2.68 -4.19
C GLN A 71 -15.03 4.08 -3.82
N THR A 72 -14.20 4.19 -2.77
CA THR A 72 -13.57 5.45 -2.37
C THR A 72 -12.64 5.99 -3.46
N ILE A 73 -11.84 5.11 -4.08
CA ILE A 73 -10.99 5.48 -5.22
C ILE A 73 -11.85 5.94 -6.41
N LEU A 74 -12.89 5.18 -6.77
CA LEU A 74 -13.76 5.49 -7.90
C LEU A 74 -14.53 6.80 -7.72
N SER A 75 -15.10 7.03 -6.53
CA SER A 75 -15.82 8.26 -6.23
C SER A 75 -14.91 9.49 -6.27
N SER A 76 -13.70 9.38 -5.73
CA SER A 76 -12.68 10.44 -5.81
C SER A 76 -12.27 10.73 -7.25
N PHE A 77 -12.10 9.69 -8.07
CA PHE A 77 -11.80 9.80 -9.49
C PHE A 77 -12.93 10.53 -10.25
N LEU A 78 -14.18 10.13 -10.04
CA LEU A 78 -15.35 10.74 -10.68
C LEU A 78 -15.55 12.19 -10.25
N LYS A 79 -15.34 12.50 -8.98
CA LYS A 79 -15.40 13.87 -8.45
C LYS A 79 -14.39 14.77 -9.15
N GLY A 80 -13.14 14.32 -9.28
CA GLY A 80 -12.09 15.05 -9.99
C GLY A 80 -12.44 15.32 -11.46
N LYS A 81 -13.02 14.34 -12.17
CA LYS A 81 -13.50 14.55 -13.55
C LYS A 81 -14.67 15.55 -13.62
N ALA A 82 -15.62 15.46 -12.70
CA ALA A 82 -16.79 16.32 -12.68
C ALA A 82 -16.42 17.78 -12.41
N GLU A 83 -15.49 18.03 -11.49
CA GLU A 83 -14.99 19.37 -11.19
C GLU A 83 -14.38 20.03 -12.44
N VAL A 84 -13.57 19.31 -13.22
CA VAL A 84 -13.02 19.82 -14.49
C VAL A 84 -14.13 20.18 -15.49
N LEU A 85 -15.15 19.33 -15.64
CA LEU A 85 -16.26 19.60 -16.57
C LEU A 85 -17.02 20.87 -16.16
N ILE A 86 -17.31 21.03 -14.87
CA ILE A 86 -17.98 22.22 -14.32
C ILE A 86 -17.13 23.47 -14.57
N TYR A 87 -15.82 23.45 -14.27
CA TYR A 87 -14.94 24.59 -14.52
C TYR A 87 -14.80 24.93 -16.01
N SER A 88 -14.78 23.93 -16.90
CA SER A 88 -14.71 24.14 -18.35
C SER A 88 -16.01 24.75 -18.92
N ALA A 89 -17.15 24.44 -18.32
CA ALA A 89 -18.46 24.98 -18.73
C ALA A 89 -18.72 26.40 -18.20
N LEU A 90 -18.06 26.81 -17.11
CA LEU A 90 -18.27 28.10 -16.46
C LEU A 90 -17.26 29.19 -16.89
N ARG A 91 -16.24 28.84 -17.67
CA ARG A 91 -15.16 29.76 -18.05
C ARG A 91 -15.43 30.52 -19.36
N ASP A 92 -16.24 31.57 -19.24
CA ASP A 92 -16.04 32.81 -20.01
C ASP A 92 -15.40 33.92 -19.14
N THR A 93 -15.21 33.69 -17.83
CA THR A 93 -14.61 34.69 -16.94
C THR A 93 -13.70 34.06 -15.88
N GLN A 94 -12.45 34.53 -15.86
CA GLN A 94 -11.46 34.44 -14.78
C GLN A 94 -10.54 33.20 -14.63
N GLU A 95 -9.39 33.52 -14.04
CA GLU A 95 -8.04 32.98 -14.21
C GLU A 95 -7.88 31.48 -14.02
N LYS A 96 -6.89 30.93 -14.74
CA LYS A 96 -6.35 29.56 -14.69
C LYS A 96 -6.03 29.08 -13.25
N SER A 97 -7.05 28.63 -12.54
CA SER A 97 -6.94 27.60 -11.49
C SER A 97 -6.11 26.43 -12.04
N ASN A 98 -5.06 26.08 -11.30
CA ASN A 98 -3.83 25.49 -11.81
C ASN A 98 -3.72 23.97 -11.52
N SER A 99 -4.84 23.25 -11.49
CA SER A 99 -4.80 21.78 -11.46
C SER A 99 -5.92 21.19 -12.30
N GLU A 100 -5.67 21.04 -13.59
CA GLU A 100 -6.45 20.13 -14.42
C GLU A 100 -6.32 18.72 -13.81
N PHE A 101 -7.45 18.08 -13.51
CA PHE A 101 -7.46 16.71 -13.05
C PHE A 101 -6.82 15.81 -14.13
N ASP A 102 -5.74 15.13 -13.76
CA ASP A 102 -5.01 14.21 -14.64
C ASP A 102 -5.36 12.75 -14.26
N PRO A 103 -6.13 12.04 -15.11
CA PRO A 103 -6.48 10.64 -14.88
C PRO A 103 -5.26 9.73 -14.71
N HIS A 104 -4.21 9.94 -15.50
CA HIS A 104 -3.01 9.11 -15.43
C HIS A 104 -2.29 9.31 -14.11
N LYS A 105 -2.10 10.57 -13.68
CA LYS A 105 -1.49 10.90 -12.40
C LYS A 105 -2.30 10.41 -11.20
N PHE A 106 -3.64 10.43 -11.30
CA PHE A 106 -4.50 9.89 -10.24
C PHE A 106 -4.36 8.36 -10.16
N ILE A 107 -4.60 7.67 -11.28
CA ILE A 107 -4.65 6.20 -11.32
C ILE A 107 -3.29 5.58 -10.99
N SER A 108 -2.18 6.17 -11.46
CA SER A 108 -0.82 5.68 -11.21
C SER A 108 -0.42 5.65 -9.73
N ARG A 109 -1.10 6.39 -8.85
CA ARG A 109 -0.88 6.30 -7.38
C ARG A 109 -1.43 5.00 -6.80
N HIS A 110 -2.48 4.49 -7.40
CA HIS A 110 -3.23 3.33 -6.92
C HIS A 110 -2.92 2.05 -7.71
N ILE A 111 -2.19 2.14 -8.84
CA ILE A 111 -1.98 1.02 -9.75
C ILE A 111 -0.52 0.94 -10.19
N THR A 112 0.02 -0.26 -10.07
CA THR A 112 1.32 -0.64 -10.63
C THR A 112 1.13 -1.53 -11.85
N ASN A 113 2.08 -1.48 -12.78
CA ASN A 113 2.10 -2.34 -13.96
C ASN A 113 3.32 -3.27 -13.92
N SER A 114 3.27 -4.37 -14.68
CA SER A 114 4.37 -5.34 -14.75
C SER A 114 5.40 -5.08 -15.85
N PHE A 115 5.55 -3.83 -16.30
CA PHE A 115 6.58 -3.52 -17.29
C PHE A 115 7.98 -3.73 -16.71
N THR A 116 8.81 -4.40 -17.51
CA THR A 116 10.25 -4.47 -17.26
C THR A 116 10.90 -3.11 -17.51
N PHE A 117 12.13 -2.91 -17.02
CA PHE A 117 12.89 -1.69 -17.29
C PHE A 117 12.97 -1.33 -18.78
N GLN A 118 13.17 -2.33 -19.66
CA GLN A 118 13.22 -2.10 -21.10
C GLN A 118 11.87 -1.64 -21.65
N GLN A 119 10.78 -2.21 -21.16
CA GLN A 119 9.44 -1.80 -21.57
C GLN A 119 9.06 -0.42 -21.08
N VAL A 120 9.44 -0.05 -19.84
CA VAL A 120 9.25 1.32 -19.33
C VAL A 120 10.07 2.34 -20.15
N LYS A 121 11.26 1.96 -20.62
CA LYS A 121 12.08 2.81 -21.49
C LYS A 121 11.44 2.98 -22.87
N ASN A 122 10.97 1.89 -23.47
CA ASN A 122 10.57 1.83 -24.87
C ASN A 122 9.07 2.11 -25.11
N PHE A 123 8.24 2.00 -24.08
CA PHE A 123 6.79 2.24 -24.15
C PHE A 123 6.34 3.32 -23.18
N THR A 124 5.29 4.03 -23.57
CA THR A 124 4.60 4.99 -22.71
C THR A 124 3.22 4.43 -22.40
N ILE A 125 2.95 4.14 -21.12
CA ILE A 125 1.61 3.77 -20.64
C ILE A 125 0.91 5.00 -20.06
N GLU A 126 -0.33 5.21 -20.46
CA GLU A 126 -1.18 6.31 -20.01
C GLU A 126 -2.51 5.72 -19.52
N TYR A 127 -2.90 6.00 -18.28
CA TYR A 127 -4.17 5.51 -17.73
C TYR A 127 -5.25 6.54 -18.02
N THR A 128 -6.33 6.11 -18.65
CA THR A 128 -7.34 7.02 -19.21
C THR A 128 -8.61 7.06 -18.39
N ASN A 129 -8.97 5.96 -17.73
CA ASN A 129 -10.25 5.87 -17.03
C ASN A 129 -10.28 4.79 -15.95
N LEU A 130 -11.24 4.94 -15.03
CA LEU A 130 -11.66 3.92 -14.07
C LEU A 130 -13.17 3.70 -14.18
N ARG A 131 -13.59 2.44 -14.16
CA ARG A 131 -15.00 2.03 -14.17
C ARG A 131 -15.28 0.99 -13.09
N PRO A 132 -16.51 0.95 -12.55
CA PRO A 132 -16.92 -0.14 -11.67
C PRO A 132 -17.04 -1.45 -12.46
N VAL A 133 -16.79 -2.58 -11.79
CA VAL A 133 -17.23 -3.89 -12.25
C VAL A 133 -18.64 -4.15 -11.72
N LYS A 134 -19.54 -4.61 -12.59
CA LYS A 134 -20.90 -4.95 -12.18
C LYS A 134 -20.87 -6.03 -11.10
N ASP A 135 -21.71 -5.87 -10.08
CA ASP A 135 -21.86 -6.83 -8.99
C ASP A 135 -20.58 -7.07 -8.17
N SER A 136 -19.64 -6.11 -8.15
CA SER A 136 -18.41 -6.17 -7.35
C SER A 136 -18.03 -4.80 -6.77
N SER A 137 -17.82 -4.74 -5.46
CA SER A 137 -17.48 -3.49 -4.76
C SER A 137 -15.97 -3.20 -4.67
N TYR A 138 -15.11 -4.18 -4.94
CA TYR A 138 -13.64 -4.14 -4.74
C TYR A 138 -12.86 -4.30 -6.05
N LYS A 139 -13.55 -4.43 -7.18
CA LYS A 139 -12.92 -4.52 -8.50
C LYS A 139 -13.21 -3.28 -9.31
N LEU A 140 -12.19 -2.73 -9.94
CA LEU A 140 -12.34 -1.67 -10.93
C LEU A 140 -11.76 -2.11 -12.26
N ILE A 141 -12.39 -1.67 -13.33
CA ILE A 141 -11.86 -1.75 -14.68
C ILE A 141 -10.99 -0.52 -14.90
N VAL A 142 -9.75 -0.76 -15.29
CA VAL A 142 -8.75 0.26 -15.56
C VAL A 142 -8.54 0.31 -17.05
N GLU A 143 -8.83 1.46 -17.65
CA GLU A 143 -8.57 1.71 -19.06
C GLU A 143 -7.22 2.41 -19.21
N TYR A 144 -6.47 1.99 -20.23
CA TYR A 144 -5.16 2.56 -20.52
C TYR A 144 -4.86 2.53 -22.00
N THR A 145 -3.84 3.29 -22.38
CA THR A 145 -3.22 3.22 -23.68
C THR A 145 -1.73 2.97 -23.52
N ILE A 146 -1.15 2.22 -24.45
CA ILE A 146 0.29 2.00 -24.57
C ILE A 146 0.69 2.52 -25.94
N LYS A 147 1.78 3.29 -25.97
CA LYS A 147 2.36 3.86 -27.19
C LYS A 147 3.85 3.53 -27.25
N LEU A 148 4.42 3.43 -28.44
CA LEU A 148 5.88 3.38 -28.59
C LEU A 148 6.48 4.75 -28.24
N ASN A 149 7.52 4.74 -27.42
CA ASN A 149 8.31 5.93 -27.11
C ASN A 149 9.36 6.14 -28.21
N TYR A 150 9.01 6.89 -29.26
CA TYR A 150 9.90 7.15 -30.40
C TYR A 150 11.20 7.88 -30.06
N ASN A 151 11.34 8.44 -28.84
CA ASN A 151 12.61 8.99 -28.37
C ASN A 151 13.62 7.89 -28.05
N ASN A 152 13.14 6.75 -27.56
CA ASN A 152 13.98 5.65 -27.05
C ASN A 152 13.96 4.40 -27.93
N ALA A 153 12.90 4.22 -28.71
CA ALA A 153 12.71 3.09 -29.61
C ALA A 153 12.41 3.56 -31.04
N SER A 154 12.61 2.66 -32.00
CA SER A 154 12.30 2.85 -33.41
C SER A 154 11.31 1.80 -33.87
N GLY A 155 10.52 2.15 -34.89
CA GLY A 155 9.56 1.26 -35.51
C GLY A 155 9.58 1.41 -37.01
N ARG A 156 8.61 0.79 -37.69
CA ARG A 156 8.31 1.07 -39.10
C ARG A 156 8.05 2.56 -39.28
N HIS A 157 8.39 3.06 -40.47
CA HIS A 157 8.21 4.46 -40.80
C HIS A 157 6.72 4.82 -40.76
N GLU A 158 6.41 5.87 -39.99
CA GLU A 158 5.12 6.53 -39.94
C GLU A 158 5.34 8.04 -40.03
N SER A 159 4.37 8.76 -40.58
CA SER A 159 4.44 10.22 -40.60
C SER A 159 4.37 10.80 -39.19
N GLU A 160 4.99 11.96 -38.97
CA GLU A 160 4.94 12.67 -37.68
C GLU A 160 3.52 12.98 -37.22
N LYS A 161 2.56 13.12 -38.15
CA LYS A 161 1.14 13.33 -37.82
C LYS A 161 0.46 12.09 -37.23
N ILE A 162 1.00 10.89 -37.51
CA ILE A 162 0.43 9.61 -37.09
C ILE A 162 1.11 9.10 -35.82
N LYS A 163 2.42 9.34 -35.65
CA LYS A 163 3.20 8.86 -34.50
C LYS A 163 2.55 9.25 -33.17
N GLY A 164 2.38 8.25 -32.29
CA GLY A 164 1.82 8.44 -30.95
C GLY A 164 0.32 8.72 -30.89
N THR A 165 -0.39 8.73 -32.04
CA THR A 165 -1.85 8.84 -32.11
C THR A 165 -2.52 7.46 -32.12
N ASN A 166 -3.85 7.43 -32.00
CA ASN A 166 -4.63 6.18 -32.12
C ASN A 166 -4.62 5.57 -33.52
N GLN A 167 -4.13 6.31 -34.54
CA GLN A 167 -3.95 5.80 -35.90
C GLN A 167 -2.59 5.13 -36.10
N SER A 168 -1.69 5.20 -35.11
CA SER A 168 -0.38 4.58 -35.19
C SER A 168 -0.47 3.06 -35.12
N LEU A 169 0.40 2.38 -35.87
CA LEU A 169 0.66 0.95 -35.74
C LEU A 169 1.17 0.57 -34.34
N TYR A 170 1.73 1.55 -33.63
CA TYR A 170 2.29 1.44 -32.29
C TYR A 170 1.39 2.06 -31.22
N TYR A 171 0.08 1.92 -31.40
CA TYR A 171 -0.92 2.28 -30.42
C TYR A 171 -1.70 1.03 -29.99
N TYR A 172 -1.88 0.89 -28.68
CA TYR A 172 -2.71 -0.14 -28.09
C TYR A 172 -3.62 0.50 -27.04
N HIS A 173 -4.91 0.20 -27.12
CA HIS A 173 -5.88 0.53 -26.08
C HIS A 173 -6.30 -0.76 -25.40
N GLY A 174 -6.28 -0.77 -24.07
CA GLY A 174 -6.61 -1.95 -23.29
C GLY A 174 -7.41 -1.59 -22.05
N GLU A 175 -8.11 -2.60 -21.55
CA GLU A 175 -8.75 -2.58 -20.26
C GLU A 175 -8.32 -3.81 -19.46
N LYS A 176 -8.18 -3.64 -18.14
CA LYS A 176 -7.94 -4.75 -17.21
C LYS A 176 -8.76 -4.55 -15.96
N THR A 177 -9.35 -5.63 -15.47
CA THR A 177 -9.92 -5.67 -14.12
C THR A 177 -8.79 -5.79 -13.10
N VAL A 178 -8.82 -4.91 -12.11
CA VAL A 178 -7.87 -4.89 -11.00
C VAL A 178 -8.62 -5.05 -9.69
N ASP A 179 -8.13 -5.95 -8.85
CA ASP A 179 -8.67 -6.21 -7.53
C ASP A 179 -8.02 -5.26 -6.52
N PHE A 180 -8.84 -4.39 -5.90
CA PHE A 180 -8.45 -3.52 -4.79
C PHE A 180 -8.86 -4.20 -3.49
N LEU A 181 -8.11 -5.24 -3.14
CA LEU A 181 -8.30 -5.95 -1.88
C LEU A 181 -7.76 -5.05 -0.78
N ASN A 182 -8.64 -4.33 -0.09
CA ASN A 182 -8.24 -3.64 1.13
C ASN A 182 -7.74 -4.70 2.12
N GLN A 183 -6.43 -4.66 2.41
CA GLN A 183 -5.82 -5.54 3.39
C GLN A 183 -6.04 -5.04 4.82
N GLU A 184 -6.56 -3.83 5.00
CA GLU A 184 -6.93 -3.32 6.32
C GLU A 184 -8.32 -3.84 6.68
N SER A 185 -8.44 -4.50 7.84
CA SER A 185 -9.75 -4.79 8.39
C SER A 185 -10.33 -3.48 8.91
N ASP A 186 -11.27 -2.90 8.18
CA ASP A 186 -11.98 -1.71 8.63
C ASP A 186 -13.07 -2.06 9.66
N LEU A 187 -12.65 -2.71 10.76
CA LEU A 187 -13.49 -3.02 11.90
C LEU A 187 -14.02 -1.75 12.55
N GLU A 188 -13.21 -0.69 12.54
CA GLU A 188 -13.57 0.58 13.11
C GLU A 188 -14.73 1.24 12.36
N ASN A 189 -14.80 1.20 11.02
CA ASN A 189 -15.95 1.80 10.31
C ASN A 189 -17.12 0.82 10.11
N ASN A 190 -17.00 -0.45 10.51
CA ASN A 190 -18.12 -1.39 10.46
C ASN A 190 -19.16 -1.07 11.54
N ILE A 191 -20.30 -0.52 11.12
CA ILE A 191 -21.42 -0.13 12.00
C ILE A 191 -21.95 -1.31 12.82
N LEU A 192 -22.18 -2.47 12.18
CA LEU A 192 -22.66 -3.67 12.87
C LEU A 192 -21.63 -4.22 13.85
N PHE A 193 -20.35 -4.08 13.55
CA PHE A 193 -19.28 -4.45 14.48
C PHE A 193 -19.28 -3.53 15.70
N LYS A 194 -19.32 -2.21 15.51
CA LYS A 194 -19.46 -1.22 16.60
C LYS A 194 -20.68 -1.50 17.47
N GLU A 195 -21.84 -1.75 16.88
CA GLU A 195 -23.07 -2.06 17.63
C GLU A 195 -22.95 -3.34 18.46
N ASN A 196 -22.39 -4.41 17.88
CA ASN A 196 -22.25 -5.68 18.57
C ASN A 196 -21.15 -5.64 19.65
N ILE A 197 -20.11 -4.82 19.48
CA ILE A 197 -19.14 -4.51 20.54
C ILE A 197 -19.86 -3.85 21.73
N GLN A 198 -20.68 -2.84 21.49
CA GLN A 198 -21.42 -2.17 22.56
C GLN A 198 -22.39 -3.11 23.28
N LYS A 199 -23.11 -3.95 22.54
CA LYS A 199 -23.99 -4.99 23.11
C LYS A 199 -23.22 -6.05 23.89
N GLY A 200 -22.01 -6.41 23.46
CA GLY A 200 -21.14 -7.42 24.07
C GLY A 200 -20.25 -6.88 25.19
N LEU A 201 -20.18 -5.57 25.41
CA LEU A 201 -19.35 -4.94 26.42
C LEU A 201 -19.59 -5.46 27.84
N PRO A 202 -20.84 -5.71 28.30
CA PRO A 202 -21.08 -6.28 29.63
C PRO A 202 -20.41 -7.64 29.84
N ASP A 203 -20.33 -8.47 28.80
CA ASP A 203 -19.69 -9.79 28.90
C ASP A 203 -18.17 -9.67 28.91
N LEU A 204 -17.59 -8.71 28.18
CA LEU A 204 -16.18 -8.38 28.29
C LEU A 204 -15.81 -7.90 29.70
N LEU A 205 -16.63 -7.03 30.29
CA LEU A 205 -16.39 -6.52 31.65
C LEU A 205 -16.43 -7.65 32.70
N LYS A 206 -17.30 -8.65 32.54
CA LYS A 206 -17.28 -9.86 33.40
C LYS A 206 -15.97 -10.63 33.26
N ILE A 207 -15.47 -10.81 32.04
CA ILE A 207 -14.18 -11.49 31.80
C ILE A 207 -13.04 -10.72 32.48
N LEU A 208 -13.03 -9.39 32.37
CA LEU A 208 -11.99 -8.54 32.95
C LEU A 208 -12.04 -8.54 34.48
N ARG A 209 -13.24 -8.56 35.09
CA ARG A 209 -13.45 -8.52 36.55
C ARG A 209 -13.41 -9.88 37.24
N ARG A 210 -13.27 -10.98 36.50
CA ARG A 210 -13.30 -12.35 37.07
C ARG A 210 -12.27 -12.62 38.17
N HIS A 211 -11.13 -11.94 38.14
CA HIS A 211 -10.12 -12.03 39.20
C HIS A 211 -10.63 -11.50 40.56
N LEU A 212 -11.60 -10.58 40.57
CA LEU A 212 -12.21 -10.01 41.78
C LEU A 212 -13.22 -10.95 42.45
N GLU A 213 -13.84 -11.86 41.68
CA GLU A 213 -14.88 -12.78 42.18
C GLU A 213 -14.29 -13.96 42.98
N LYS A 214 -13.01 -14.32 42.76
CA LYS A 214 -12.35 -15.38 43.54
C LYS A 214 -12.10 -14.97 45.00
N ASP A 215 -12.03 -13.66 45.29
CA ASP A 215 -11.82 -13.14 46.64
C ASP A 215 -13.11 -13.08 47.48
N SER A 216 -14.30 -13.13 46.87
CA SER A 216 -15.59 -13.02 47.58
C SER A 216 -15.91 -14.23 48.48
N SER A 217 -15.11 -15.30 48.40
CA SER A 217 -15.23 -16.49 49.25
C SER A 217 -14.23 -16.52 50.42
N LYS A 218 -13.38 -15.50 50.55
CA LYS A 218 -12.52 -15.27 51.72
C LYS A 218 -13.01 -14.05 52.47
N GLU A 219 -14.07 -14.25 53.23
CA GLU A 219 -14.53 -13.32 54.26
C GLU A 219 -13.49 -13.30 55.39
N ASN A 220 -12.38 -12.58 55.17
CA ASN A 220 -11.48 -11.99 56.18
C ASN A 220 -10.35 -11.23 55.47
N VAL A 221 -10.48 -9.89 55.49
CA VAL A 221 -9.45 -8.84 55.48
C VAL A 221 -8.08 -9.20 54.89
N ARG A 222 -7.70 -8.52 53.79
CA ARG A 222 -6.36 -7.89 53.68
C ARG A 222 -6.39 -6.58 52.92
N GLU A 223 -6.07 -5.52 53.66
CA GLU A 223 -5.60 -4.21 53.20
C GLU A 223 -4.17 -4.27 52.60
N ASP A 224 -3.76 -5.39 52.00
CA ASP A 224 -2.44 -5.55 51.40
C ASP A 224 -2.55 -5.48 49.88
N SER A 225 -2.34 -4.26 49.37
CA SER A 225 -2.30 -3.88 47.95
C SER A 225 -1.34 -4.69 47.04
N GLN A 226 -0.60 -5.69 47.56
CA GLN A 226 0.31 -6.52 46.79
C GLN A 226 -0.28 -7.87 46.36
N GLU A 227 -1.17 -8.50 47.14
CA GLU A 227 -1.74 -9.82 46.78
C GLU A 227 -2.79 -9.69 45.66
N ALA A 228 -3.65 -8.68 45.71
CA ALA A 228 -4.64 -8.39 44.67
C ALA A 228 -4.00 -8.06 43.30
N ASN A 229 -2.84 -7.39 43.31
CA ASN A 229 -2.10 -7.08 42.09
C ASN A 229 -1.49 -8.34 41.44
N ASN A 230 -1.02 -9.29 42.26
CA ASN A 230 -0.41 -10.53 41.78
C ASN A 230 -1.45 -11.46 41.14
N ASP A 231 -2.67 -11.52 41.68
CA ASP A 231 -3.74 -12.36 41.12
C ASP A 231 -4.37 -11.75 39.85
N ALA A 232 -4.47 -10.42 39.77
CA ALA A 232 -4.81 -9.72 38.53
C ALA A 232 -3.76 -9.99 37.44
N GLU A 233 -2.47 -9.87 37.76
CA GLU A 233 -1.39 -10.12 36.81
C GLU A 233 -1.36 -11.58 36.33
N LYS A 234 -1.54 -12.56 37.24
CA LYS A 234 -1.68 -13.98 36.86
C LYS A 234 -2.89 -14.21 35.96
N TRP A 235 -4.02 -13.58 36.26
CA TRP A 235 -5.23 -13.71 35.45
C TRP A 235 -5.00 -13.19 34.03
N PHE A 236 -4.53 -11.95 33.87
CA PHE A 236 -4.32 -11.35 32.55
C PHE A 236 -3.20 -12.02 31.74
N ASN A 237 -2.27 -12.71 32.41
CA ASN A 237 -1.24 -13.52 31.76
C ASN A 237 -1.67 -14.97 31.47
N SER A 238 -2.86 -15.40 31.90
CA SER A 238 -3.33 -16.78 31.73
C SER A 238 -3.88 -17.07 30.33
N GLU A 239 -3.75 -18.32 29.87
CA GLU A 239 -4.41 -18.75 28.62
C GLU A 239 -5.94 -18.76 28.75
N GLU A 240 -6.47 -18.95 29.97
CA GLU A 240 -7.91 -18.89 30.23
C GLU A 240 -8.49 -17.50 29.92
N PHE A 241 -7.82 -16.44 30.38
CA PHE A 241 -8.19 -15.06 30.04
C PHE A 241 -8.14 -14.82 28.54
N ARG A 242 -7.03 -15.20 27.88
CA ARG A 242 -6.85 -14.97 26.45
C ARG A 242 -7.87 -15.72 25.61
N ALA A 243 -8.19 -16.97 25.97
CA ALA A 243 -9.20 -17.78 25.30
C ALA A 243 -10.60 -17.18 25.48
N ALA A 244 -10.95 -16.70 26.67
CA ALA A 244 -12.25 -16.08 26.95
C ALA A 244 -12.44 -14.79 26.12
N VAL A 245 -11.44 -13.91 26.12
CA VAL A 245 -11.48 -12.66 25.34
C VAL A 245 -11.54 -12.96 23.84
N PHE A 246 -10.72 -13.87 23.33
CA PHE A 246 -10.70 -14.17 21.91
C PHE A 246 -12.00 -14.82 21.43
N LYS A 247 -12.61 -15.67 22.26
CA LYS A 247 -13.93 -16.24 21.99
C LYS A 247 -14.99 -15.14 21.89
N TRP A 248 -15.02 -14.22 22.86
CA TRP A 248 -15.92 -13.06 22.86
C TRP A 248 -15.74 -12.22 21.58
N PHE A 249 -14.50 -11.91 21.22
CA PHE A 249 -14.18 -11.15 20.01
C PHE A 249 -14.65 -11.88 18.73
N LYS A 250 -14.35 -13.17 18.61
CA LYS A 250 -14.75 -13.99 17.46
C LYS A 250 -16.26 -14.03 17.28
N GLU A 251 -17.02 -14.21 18.36
CA GLU A 251 -18.48 -14.21 18.30
C GLU A 251 -19.04 -12.88 17.79
N ILE A 252 -18.49 -11.76 18.24
CA ILE A 252 -18.88 -10.42 17.77
C ILE A 252 -18.52 -10.24 16.31
N PHE A 253 -17.30 -10.59 15.93
CA PHE A 253 -16.80 -10.52 14.56
C PHE A 253 -17.70 -11.29 13.59
N GLU A 254 -18.07 -12.52 13.95
CA GLU A 254 -18.93 -13.38 13.13
C GLU A 254 -20.36 -12.85 13.05
N LYS A 255 -20.95 -12.38 14.16
CA LYS A 255 -22.28 -11.76 14.18
C LYS A 255 -22.37 -10.49 13.33
N SER A 256 -21.26 -9.78 13.17
CA SER A 256 -21.18 -8.53 12.41
C SER A 256 -20.75 -8.71 10.96
N ASP A 257 -20.54 -9.95 10.50
CA ASP A 257 -19.96 -10.29 9.19
C ASP A 257 -18.69 -9.47 8.90
N ALA A 258 -17.85 -9.23 9.91
CA ALA A 258 -16.78 -8.22 9.83
C ALA A 258 -15.54 -8.66 9.03
N TYR A 259 -15.66 -9.72 8.22
CA TYR A 259 -14.60 -10.19 7.33
C TYR A 259 -14.19 -9.10 6.34
N PRO A 260 -12.88 -8.91 6.07
CA PRO A 260 -12.46 -8.06 4.97
C PRO A 260 -13.13 -8.52 3.67
N LEU A 261 -13.51 -7.59 2.80
CA LEU A 261 -14.30 -7.86 1.59
C LEU A 261 -13.69 -8.98 0.71
N ALA A 262 -12.36 -9.01 0.62
CA ALA A 262 -11.59 -10.06 -0.06
C ALA A 262 -11.92 -11.48 0.42
N PHE A 263 -12.19 -11.62 1.73
CA PHE A 263 -12.58 -12.87 2.37
C PHE A 263 -14.09 -13.06 2.33
N ARG A 264 -14.89 -11.99 2.44
CA ARG A 264 -16.37 -12.07 2.40
C ARG A 264 -16.86 -12.70 1.10
N GLU A 265 -16.33 -12.30 -0.05
CA GLU A 265 -16.75 -12.91 -1.34
C GLU A 265 -16.19 -14.32 -1.55
N LYS A 266 -14.95 -14.60 -1.12
CA LYS A 266 -14.40 -15.96 -1.15
C LYS A 266 -15.13 -16.91 -0.19
N ASN A 267 -15.67 -16.37 0.91
CA ASN A 267 -16.50 -17.07 1.90
C ASN A 267 -17.95 -17.28 1.45
N GLN A 268 -18.40 -16.68 0.34
CA GLN A 268 -19.80 -16.75 -0.11
C GLN A 268 -20.01 -17.38 -1.50
N ILE A 269 -19.00 -17.97 -2.13
CA ILE A 269 -19.23 -18.82 -3.32
C ILE A 269 -19.87 -20.13 -2.84
N ASN A 270 -21.18 -20.27 -3.06
CA ASN A 270 -22.05 -21.39 -2.65
C ASN A 270 -22.41 -21.48 -1.15
N GLY A 271 -22.35 -20.37 -0.41
CA GLY A 271 -22.87 -20.32 0.97
C GLY A 271 -22.07 -21.10 2.04
N ALA A 272 -20.88 -21.58 1.72
CA ALA A 272 -20.01 -22.30 2.65
C ALA A 272 -18.84 -21.41 3.13
N LYS A 273 -18.70 -21.26 4.46
CA LYS A 273 -17.56 -20.59 5.11
C LYS A 273 -16.26 -21.25 4.62
N LYS A 274 -15.34 -20.48 4.03
CA LYS A 274 -14.03 -20.99 3.55
C LYS A 274 -12.88 -20.64 4.45
N PHE A 275 -13.02 -19.59 5.25
CA PHE A 275 -12.00 -19.10 6.17
C PHE A 275 -12.58 -18.95 7.57
N ASP A 276 -11.78 -19.33 8.56
CA ASP A 276 -12.08 -19.14 9.97
C ASP A 276 -11.18 -18.06 10.58
N LEU A 277 -11.71 -17.38 11.59
CA LEU A 277 -10.97 -16.43 12.40
C LEU A 277 -10.21 -17.21 13.49
N VAL A 278 -8.89 -17.12 13.48
CA VAL A 278 -8.02 -17.81 14.45
C VAL A 278 -7.04 -16.83 15.09
N SER A 279 -6.61 -17.13 16.30
CA SER A 279 -5.63 -16.29 17.00
C SER A 279 -4.27 -16.35 16.30
N TYR A 280 -3.54 -15.25 16.35
CA TYR A 280 -2.19 -15.16 15.82
C TYR A 280 -1.19 -14.97 16.96
N LYS A 281 -0.20 -15.88 17.06
CA LYS A 281 0.91 -15.80 18.01
C LYS A 281 2.19 -15.59 17.20
N GLU A 282 2.83 -14.44 17.36
CA GLU A 282 4.16 -14.17 16.80
C GLU A 282 5.21 -14.40 17.88
N ASN A 283 6.03 -15.45 17.74
CA ASN A 283 6.99 -15.87 18.77
C ASN A 283 6.29 -16.13 20.12
N ASP A 284 6.87 -15.65 21.21
CA ASP A 284 6.31 -15.72 22.57
C ASP A 284 5.31 -14.59 22.88
N ASN A 285 4.94 -13.75 21.91
CA ASN A 285 3.97 -12.68 22.15
C ASN A 285 2.55 -13.26 22.30
N PRO A 286 1.82 -12.87 23.36
CA PRO A 286 0.44 -13.31 23.54
C PRO A 286 -0.49 -12.62 22.55
N TYR A 287 -1.42 -13.40 21.99
CA TYR A 287 -2.44 -12.96 21.00
C TYR A 287 -3.56 -12.10 21.58
N VAL A 288 -3.64 -12.01 22.91
CA VAL A 288 -4.49 -11.07 23.64
C VAL A 288 -3.65 -10.41 24.71
N GLN A 289 -3.68 -9.08 24.77
CA GLN A 289 -2.97 -8.27 25.75
C GLN A 289 -3.93 -7.27 26.40
N TRP A 290 -3.87 -7.21 27.73
CA TRP A 290 -4.59 -6.24 28.53
C TRP A 290 -3.61 -5.27 29.17
N ASN A 291 -3.76 -3.97 28.91
CA ASN A 291 -2.90 -2.94 29.45
C ASN A 291 -3.73 -1.87 30.20
N PRO A 292 -3.93 -2.05 31.52
CA PRO A 292 -4.60 -1.08 32.37
C PRO A 292 -3.55 -0.11 32.94
N LYS A 293 -3.19 0.95 32.20
CA LYS A 293 -2.25 1.97 32.70
C LYS A 293 -2.91 3.34 32.80
N LYS A 294 -3.03 3.84 34.04
CA LYS A 294 -3.34 5.25 34.43
C LYS A 294 -4.23 6.00 33.42
N GLY A 295 -5.46 5.54 33.25
CA GLY A 295 -6.49 6.20 32.43
C GLY A 295 -6.66 5.64 31.00
N LEU A 296 -5.82 4.69 30.58
CA LEU A 296 -5.98 3.95 29.34
C LEU A 296 -6.15 2.46 29.65
N ASN A 297 -7.30 1.93 29.25
CA ASN A 297 -7.74 0.55 29.43
C ASN A 297 -7.73 -0.12 28.06
N VAL A 298 -6.54 -0.53 27.61
CA VAL A 298 -6.34 -0.95 26.21
C VAL A 298 -6.35 -2.47 26.13
N LEU A 299 -7.27 -3.00 25.32
CA LEU A 299 -7.29 -4.39 24.90
C LEU A 299 -6.70 -4.50 23.49
N THR A 300 -5.70 -5.36 23.31
CA THR A 300 -5.13 -5.68 21.99
C THR A 300 -5.39 -7.14 21.66
N ILE A 301 -5.85 -7.42 20.45
CA ILE A 301 -6.12 -8.76 19.93
C ILE A 301 -5.43 -8.94 18.58
N ASP A 302 -4.58 -9.95 18.48
CA ASP A 302 -3.90 -10.34 17.25
C ASP A 302 -4.57 -11.59 16.66
N TYR A 303 -4.93 -11.53 15.38
CA TYR A 303 -5.69 -12.58 14.70
C TYR A 303 -5.28 -12.73 13.24
N GLN A 304 -5.72 -13.83 12.61
CA GLN A 304 -5.54 -14.08 11.19
C GLN A 304 -6.70 -14.92 10.65
N PHE A 305 -6.86 -14.95 9.34
CA PHE A 305 -7.80 -15.83 8.65
C PHE A 305 -7.09 -17.10 8.21
N GLN A 306 -7.66 -18.25 8.53
CA GLN A 306 -7.14 -19.57 8.13
C GLN A 306 -8.16 -20.29 7.25
N SER A 307 -7.71 -20.88 6.14
CA SER A 307 -8.60 -21.68 5.29
C SER A 307 -9.09 -22.91 6.04
N LEU A 308 -10.39 -23.17 5.95
CA LEU A 308 -11.05 -24.36 6.49
C LEU A 308 -10.72 -25.63 5.68
N SER A 309 -10.32 -25.46 4.43
CA SER A 309 -9.95 -26.57 3.54
C SER A 309 -8.47 -26.96 3.63
N ASP A 310 -7.61 -26.00 3.93
CA ASP A 310 -6.17 -26.22 4.09
C ASP A 310 -5.63 -25.30 5.21
N PRO A 311 -5.32 -25.85 6.39
CA PRO A 311 -4.80 -25.08 7.52
C PRO A 311 -3.49 -24.32 7.24
N ASN A 312 -2.76 -24.67 6.18
CA ASN A 312 -1.52 -23.99 5.81
C ASN A 312 -1.76 -22.66 5.08
N ILE A 313 -2.95 -22.46 4.51
CA ILE A 313 -3.31 -21.22 3.85
C ILE A 313 -3.82 -20.23 4.90
N LYS A 314 -2.98 -19.23 5.21
CA LYS A 314 -3.26 -18.19 6.20
C LYS A 314 -3.13 -16.80 5.60
N SER A 315 -3.89 -15.85 6.11
CA SER A 315 -3.68 -14.43 5.80
C SER A 315 -2.43 -13.89 6.50
N THR A 316 -2.01 -12.69 6.10
CA THR A 316 -1.20 -11.85 6.98
C THR A 316 -1.94 -11.59 8.30
N PRO A 317 -1.22 -11.39 9.41
CA PRO A 317 -1.85 -11.13 10.70
C PRO A 317 -2.46 -9.72 10.73
N PHE A 318 -3.50 -9.60 11.55
CA PHE A 318 -4.23 -8.38 11.84
C PHE A 318 -4.15 -8.09 13.33
N LYS A 319 -4.24 -6.81 13.67
CA LYS A 319 -4.24 -6.31 15.05
C LYS A 319 -5.45 -5.43 15.25
N TRP A 320 -6.21 -5.70 16.30
CA TRP A 320 -7.30 -4.84 16.73
C TRP A 320 -7.02 -4.31 18.13
N ILE A 321 -7.18 -3.01 18.30
CA ILE A 321 -6.93 -2.29 19.55
C ILE A 321 -8.24 -1.63 19.97
N TYR A 322 -8.65 -1.85 21.21
CA TYR A 322 -9.90 -1.34 21.74
C TYR A 322 -9.69 -0.71 23.12
N ASN A 323 -10.18 0.53 23.26
CA ASN A 323 -10.21 1.22 24.54
C ASN A 323 -11.51 0.84 25.26
N VAL A 324 -11.39 0.23 26.44
CA VAL A 324 -12.51 -0.22 27.25
C VAL A 324 -12.82 0.83 28.31
N ASP A 325 -13.93 1.52 28.16
CA ASP A 325 -14.40 2.48 29.17
C ASP A 325 -15.20 1.78 30.29
N GLY A 326 -15.15 2.35 31.51
CA GLY A 326 -16.02 1.93 32.62
C GLY A 326 -15.53 0.78 33.51
N ILE A 327 -14.21 0.56 33.57
CA ILE A 327 -13.57 -0.44 34.46
C ILE A 327 -13.30 0.12 35.83
#